data_AF-A0A2E4WH25-F1
#
_entry.id   AF-A0A2E4WH25-F1
#
_cell.length_a   1.000
_cell.length_b   1.000
_cell.length_c   1.000
_cell.angle_alpha   90.00
_cell.angle_beta   90.00
_cell.angle_gamma   90.00
#
_symmetry.space_group_name_H-M   'P 1'
#
loop_
_entity.id
_entity.type
_entity.pdbx_description
1 polymer ?
#
loop_
_entity_poly.entity_id
_entity_poly.type
_entity_poly.pdbx_seq_one_letter_code
_entity_poly.pdbx_strand_id
1 'polypeptide(L)'
;MKLYIKISFILTGITFWSCGGGPPSPQSRPSIAAPIVNQTVDAKESDQSRLEFFPTANRARENIASLLNLTEARVDATLSALSDQLISENENSEISQLLLDEENAYRDMIFDLDAFIGYLPTDSKSYALMSQGRINTEAKYKTFSLSLSASAADQSIDEIEKSAIASNTRSLIEELRLLESSLPLPPDSLETGATFIFESDSVDLFFEVVRNVEEMTKEMDELKKTVADFGLAKQDMEAFLERERQLTNDLEKNKTEIAQLNAKLDTTRKEQTQTADSIGVIIRQTDSSLQDRISGLSISITDSIASQKGESDSLFFTLGTNLNLFQTQIDSLKGIVRYYDIAEKGLPELDENVLNILKLPMLRHKITLNNGTVIVGHKIAENLNVIILETTIGKLVIDRNHIIEYDEQFFPGPKVEFIGSYEKIETPEKEEFIGRVKNVGKRRADFVKVTFFLWSSTTESMGLGNSMIDGSTTKFATGVISDSSLEPGQIGTYKVVVEKLKGAIVSYRTNEVTWRNYKAKE
;
A
#
# COMPACT_ATOMS: atom_id res chain seq x y z
N MET A 1 11.48 -32.82 -63.68
CA MET A 1 10.73 -33.99 -64.18
C MET A 1 9.43 -34.05 -63.38
N LYS A 2 8.29 -33.94 -64.06
CA LYS A 2 6.93 -33.96 -63.48
C LYS A 2 6.68 -35.28 -62.75
N LEU A 3 5.93 -35.27 -61.64
CA LEU A 3 4.77 -36.16 -61.53
C LEU A 3 3.78 -35.71 -60.44
N TYR A 4 2.61 -35.29 -60.93
CA TYR A 4 1.30 -35.30 -60.28
C TYR A 4 0.88 -36.74 -59.99
N ILE A 5 0.29 -37.03 -58.81
CA ILE A 5 -0.74 -38.08 -58.67
C ILE A 5 -1.81 -37.59 -57.68
N LYS A 6 -3.00 -37.32 -58.22
CA LYS A 6 -4.30 -37.35 -57.52
C LYS A 6 -4.82 -38.78 -57.58
N ILE A 7 -5.30 -39.35 -56.48
CA ILE A 7 -6.28 -40.45 -56.48
C ILE A 7 -7.34 -40.18 -55.41
N SER A 8 -8.56 -40.55 -55.78
CA SER A 8 -9.88 -40.13 -55.30
C SER A 8 -10.49 -41.12 -54.29
N PHE A 9 -11.34 -40.58 -53.40
CA PHE A 9 -12.57 -41.14 -52.80
C PHE A 9 -12.68 -42.63 -52.45
N ILE A 10 -13.05 -42.95 -51.20
CA ILE A 10 -14.10 -43.92 -50.86
C ILE A 10 -14.94 -43.37 -49.69
N LEU A 11 -16.25 -43.29 -49.94
CA LEU A 11 -17.34 -43.00 -49.02
C LEU A 11 -17.95 -44.34 -48.58
N THR A 12 -18.07 -44.62 -47.29
CA THR A 12 -19.02 -45.63 -46.77
C THR A 12 -19.63 -45.13 -45.48
N GLY A 13 -20.95 -44.97 -45.48
CA GLY A 13 -21.76 -44.70 -44.31
C GLY A 13 -22.44 -45.97 -43.82
N ILE A 14 -22.54 -46.12 -42.50
CA ILE A 14 -23.52 -46.99 -41.82
C ILE A 14 -24.07 -46.19 -40.63
N THR A 15 -25.39 -46.17 -40.54
CA THR A 15 -26.25 -45.48 -39.57
C THR A 15 -26.71 -46.42 -38.45
N PHE A 16 -26.80 -45.94 -37.20
CA PHE A 16 -28.04 -45.76 -36.41
C PHE A 16 -27.79 -45.59 -34.87
N TRP A 17 -28.20 -44.41 -34.36
CA TRP A 17 -28.89 -44.07 -33.09
C TRP A 17 -28.27 -44.34 -31.70
N SER A 18 -28.06 -43.28 -30.88
CA SER A 18 -29.07 -42.73 -29.95
C SER A 18 -28.50 -41.69 -28.94
N CYS A 19 -29.22 -40.56 -28.81
CA CYS A 19 -29.40 -39.62 -27.69
C CYS A 19 -28.27 -38.78 -27.06
N GLY A 20 -28.47 -37.44 -27.08
CA GLY A 20 -28.30 -36.59 -25.88
C GLY A 20 -27.72 -35.17 -26.05
N GLY A 21 -28.55 -34.19 -26.41
CA GLY A 21 -28.42 -32.76 -25.99
C GLY A 21 -27.31 -31.90 -26.61
N GLY A 22 -27.62 -31.17 -27.70
CA GLY A 22 -26.79 -30.08 -28.24
C GLY A 22 -27.44 -28.70 -28.05
N PRO A 23 -26.67 -27.63 -27.78
CA PRO A 23 -27.14 -26.25 -27.73
C PRO A 23 -27.51 -25.72 -29.15
N PRO A 24 -28.31 -24.65 -29.26
CA PRO A 24 -28.89 -24.22 -30.53
C PRO A 24 -27.84 -23.63 -31.47
N SER A 25 -27.98 -23.96 -32.75
CA SER A 25 -27.19 -23.45 -33.87
C SER A 25 -27.28 -21.92 -34.03
N PRO A 26 -26.22 -21.24 -34.50
CA PRO A 26 -26.26 -19.82 -34.82
C PRO A 26 -27.22 -19.56 -35.98
N GLN A 27 -28.18 -18.66 -35.80
CA GLN A 27 -28.99 -18.16 -36.90
C GLN A 27 -28.11 -17.33 -37.84
N SER A 28 -28.04 -17.74 -39.11
CA SER A 28 -27.42 -16.99 -40.19
C SER A 28 -28.18 -15.66 -40.40
N ARG A 29 -27.48 -14.52 -40.27
CA ARG A 29 -28.05 -13.18 -40.54
C ARG A 29 -27.91 -12.78 -42.02
N PRO A 30 -28.86 -12.02 -42.62
CA PRO A 30 -28.83 -11.66 -44.04
C PRO A 30 -27.79 -10.57 -44.37
N SER A 31 -27.44 -10.52 -45.66
CA SER A 31 -26.51 -9.61 -46.34
C SER A 31 -26.96 -8.13 -46.37
N ILE A 32 -25.96 -7.27 -46.59
CA ILE A 32 -25.90 -5.80 -46.60
C ILE A 32 -27.01 -5.14 -47.44
N ALA A 33 -27.65 -4.11 -46.87
CA ALA A 33 -28.40 -3.10 -47.61
C ALA A 33 -27.57 -1.80 -47.70
N ALA A 34 -27.51 -1.23 -48.91
CA ALA A 34 -26.79 0.00 -49.27
C ALA A 34 -27.41 1.27 -48.64
N PRO A 35 -26.70 2.41 -48.58
CA PRO A 35 -27.13 3.58 -47.82
C PRO A 35 -28.26 4.32 -48.53
N ILE A 36 -29.29 4.74 -47.78
CA ILE A 36 -30.40 5.54 -48.29
C ILE A 36 -30.16 7.02 -47.95
N VAL A 37 -30.16 7.85 -49.00
CA VAL A 37 -30.10 9.31 -48.96
C VAL A 37 -31.47 9.89 -48.57
N ASN A 38 -31.43 10.96 -47.77
CA ASN A 38 -32.52 11.86 -47.34
C ASN A 38 -33.84 11.84 -48.15
N GLN A 39 -34.95 11.51 -47.48
CA GLN A 39 -36.23 12.19 -47.69
C GLN A 39 -36.98 12.33 -46.35
N THR A 40 -37.41 13.55 -46.07
CA THR A 40 -38.42 13.91 -45.06
C THR A 40 -39.75 13.23 -45.35
N VAL A 41 -40.46 12.71 -44.33
CA VAL A 41 -41.93 12.74 -44.15
C VAL A 41 -42.37 11.92 -42.92
N ASP A 42 -43.22 12.58 -42.13
CA ASP A 42 -44.27 12.12 -41.21
C ASP A 42 -44.03 11.16 -40.03
N ALA A 43 -44.54 11.65 -38.89
CA ALA A 43 -44.70 10.98 -37.62
C ALA A 43 -45.50 9.67 -37.72
N LYS A 44 -44.80 8.56 -37.48
CA LYS A 44 -45.28 7.34 -36.82
C LYS A 44 -44.05 6.48 -36.48
N GLU A 45 -43.26 6.92 -35.51
CA GLU A 45 -42.24 6.06 -34.91
C GLU A 45 -42.95 5.01 -34.05
N SER A 46 -42.91 3.75 -34.50
CA SER A 46 -43.51 2.61 -33.82
C SER A 46 -42.87 2.37 -32.47
N ASP A 47 -43.66 2.07 -31.45
CA ASP A 47 -43.22 1.66 -30.10
C ASP A 47 -42.20 0.50 -30.06
N GLN A 48 -41.93 -0.18 -31.19
CA GLN A 48 -40.88 -1.19 -31.32
C GLN A 48 -39.44 -0.63 -31.24
N SER A 49 -39.17 0.61 -31.66
CA SER A 49 -37.83 1.21 -31.52
C SER A 49 -37.51 1.63 -30.08
N ARG A 50 -38.55 1.93 -29.27
CA ARG A 50 -38.39 2.17 -27.82
C ARG A 50 -38.14 0.89 -27.03
N LEU A 51 -38.51 -0.28 -27.58
CA LEU A 51 -38.34 -1.58 -26.92
C LEU A 51 -36.89 -2.11 -26.94
N GLU A 52 -36.05 -1.65 -27.86
CA GLU A 52 -34.66 -2.13 -28.01
C GLU A 52 -33.60 -1.21 -27.37
N PHE A 53 -33.98 0.00 -26.93
CA PHE A 53 -33.04 0.99 -26.39
C PHE A 53 -32.29 0.49 -25.14
N PHE A 54 -33.02 0.08 -24.10
CA PHE A 54 -32.43 -0.43 -22.85
C PHE A 54 -31.76 -1.80 -23.02
N PRO A 55 -32.36 -2.77 -23.75
CA PRO A 55 -31.67 -4.03 -24.07
C PRO A 55 -30.36 -3.81 -24.83
N THR A 56 -30.31 -2.88 -25.79
CA THR A 56 -29.08 -2.56 -26.54
C THR A 56 -28.03 -1.90 -25.65
N ALA A 57 -28.44 -0.97 -24.78
CA ALA A 57 -27.55 -0.36 -23.79
C ALA A 57 -26.97 -1.42 -22.82
N ASN A 58 -27.78 -2.40 -22.42
CA ASN A 58 -27.33 -3.50 -21.57
C ASN A 58 -26.35 -4.42 -22.28
N ARG A 59 -26.62 -4.82 -23.54
CA ARG A 59 -25.67 -5.62 -24.34
C ARG A 59 -24.35 -4.88 -24.56
N ALA A 60 -24.39 -3.58 -24.85
CA ALA A 60 -23.19 -2.75 -24.94
C ALA A 60 -22.40 -2.78 -23.63
N ARG A 61 -23.07 -2.68 -22.47
CA ARG A 61 -22.44 -2.78 -21.15
C ARG A 61 -21.82 -4.16 -20.90
N GLU A 62 -22.52 -5.24 -21.23
CA GLU A 62 -22.01 -6.60 -21.10
C GLU A 62 -20.79 -6.84 -21.99
N ASN A 63 -20.81 -6.36 -23.23
CA ASN A 63 -19.68 -6.45 -24.15
C ASN A 63 -18.48 -5.61 -23.68
N ILE A 64 -18.71 -4.42 -23.10
CA ILE A 64 -17.65 -3.63 -22.46
C ILE A 64 -17.03 -4.41 -21.28
N ALA A 65 -17.83 -5.00 -20.40
CA ALA A 65 -17.34 -5.78 -19.27
C ALA A 65 -16.56 -7.04 -19.72
N SER A 66 -17.05 -7.71 -20.76
CA SER A 66 -16.36 -8.84 -21.39
C SER A 66 -14.99 -8.42 -21.95
N LEU A 67 -14.95 -7.31 -22.69
CA LEU A 67 -13.72 -6.77 -23.27
C LEU A 67 -12.72 -6.36 -22.18
N LEU A 68 -13.16 -5.76 -21.08
CA LEU A 68 -12.30 -5.45 -19.93
C LEU A 68 -11.62 -6.71 -19.37
N ASN A 69 -12.39 -7.77 -19.13
CA ASN A 69 -11.83 -9.03 -18.61
C ASN A 69 -10.87 -9.69 -19.60
N LEU A 70 -11.21 -9.69 -20.90
CA LEU A 70 -10.37 -10.29 -21.95
C LEU A 70 -9.08 -9.51 -22.18
N THR A 71 -9.12 -8.18 -22.12
CA THR A 71 -7.93 -7.34 -22.25
C THR A 71 -6.96 -7.54 -21.08
N GLU A 72 -7.45 -7.63 -19.84
CA GLU A 72 -6.62 -7.98 -18.67
C GLU A 72 -6.02 -9.38 -18.80
N ALA A 73 -6.84 -10.38 -19.14
CA ALA A 73 -6.38 -11.76 -19.32
C ALA A 73 -5.30 -11.89 -20.41
N ARG A 74 -5.46 -11.20 -21.54
CA ARG A 74 -4.47 -11.21 -22.64
C ARG A 74 -3.18 -10.50 -22.24
N VAL A 75 -3.25 -9.39 -21.52
CA VAL A 75 -2.05 -8.71 -21.00
C VAL A 75 -1.28 -9.62 -20.04
N ASP A 76 -1.99 -10.28 -19.11
CA ASP A 76 -1.35 -11.18 -18.16
C ASP A 76 -0.73 -12.40 -18.86
N ALA A 77 -1.44 -13.02 -19.80
CA ALA A 77 -0.94 -14.16 -20.57
C ALA A 77 0.30 -13.78 -21.40
N THR A 78 0.29 -12.62 -22.06
CA THR A 78 1.43 -12.15 -22.85
C THR A 78 2.64 -11.82 -21.99
N LEU A 79 2.46 -11.12 -20.85
CA LEU A 79 3.56 -10.81 -19.94
C LEU A 79 4.12 -12.06 -19.25
N SER A 80 3.28 -13.04 -18.92
CA SER A 80 3.71 -14.32 -18.34
C SER A 80 4.54 -15.12 -19.34
N ALA A 81 4.05 -15.28 -20.58
CA ALA A 81 4.75 -16.05 -21.61
C ALA A 81 6.10 -15.44 -22.00
N LEU A 82 6.23 -14.10 -21.94
CA LEU A 82 7.47 -13.38 -22.26
C LEU A 82 8.47 -13.35 -21.08
N SER A 83 8.02 -13.62 -19.86
CA SER A 83 8.90 -13.80 -18.69
C SER A 83 9.69 -15.11 -18.74
N ASP A 84 9.13 -16.16 -19.34
CA ASP A 84 9.69 -17.52 -19.30
C ASP A 84 10.78 -17.78 -20.38
N GLN A 85 11.19 -16.75 -21.13
CA GLN A 85 12.21 -16.76 -22.20
C GLN A 85 11.95 -17.73 -23.37
N LEU A 86 10.95 -18.61 -23.26
CA LEU A 86 10.53 -19.53 -24.31
C LEU A 86 9.01 -19.75 -24.22
N ILE A 87 8.25 -19.20 -25.16
CA ILE A 87 6.79 -19.39 -25.24
C ILE A 87 6.51 -20.84 -25.64
N SER A 88 5.79 -21.59 -24.80
CA SER A 88 5.35 -22.94 -25.12
C SER A 88 4.25 -22.95 -26.19
N GLU A 89 4.10 -24.05 -26.93
CA GLU A 89 3.01 -24.20 -27.91
C GLU A 89 1.62 -24.05 -27.26
N ASN A 90 1.50 -24.41 -25.98
CA ASN A 90 0.27 -24.28 -25.22
C ASN A 90 -0.05 -22.81 -24.89
N GLU A 91 0.93 -22.04 -24.41
CA GLU A 91 0.76 -20.60 -24.12
C GLU A 91 0.48 -19.79 -25.40
N ASN A 92 1.14 -20.14 -26.51
CA ASN A 92 0.87 -19.50 -27.79
C ASN A 92 -0.57 -19.78 -28.29
N SER A 93 -1.07 -21.01 -28.06
CA SER A 93 -2.46 -21.37 -28.35
C SER A 93 -3.44 -20.59 -27.46
N GLU A 94 -3.14 -20.43 -26.18
CA GLU A 94 -3.95 -19.68 -25.23
C GLU A 94 -4.01 -18.19 -25.57
N ILE A 95 -2.88 -17.55 -25.84
CA ILE A 95 -2.80 -16.15 -26.27
C ILE A 95 -3.56 -15.93 -27.58
N SER A 96 -3.49 -16.88 -28.51
CA SER A 96 -4.21 -16.79 -29.79
C SER A 96 -5.73 -16.92 -29.61
N GLN A 97 -6.18 -17.76 -28.68
CA GLN A 97 -7.61 -17.87 -28.34
C GLN A 97 -8.11 -16.59 -27.66
N LEU A 98 -7.36 -16.07 -26.68
CA LEU A 98 -7.70 -14.82 -26.00
C LEU A 98 -7.78 -13.63 -26.99
N LEU A 99 -6.86 -13.54 -27.95
CA LEU A 99 -6.91 -12.53 -29.00
C LEU A 99 -8.19 -12.65 -29.84
N LEU A 100 -8.57 -13.87 -30.24
CA LEU A 100 -9.78 -14.09 -31.03
C LEU A 100 -11.04 -13.69 -30.26
N ASP A 101 -11.12 -14.09 -28.99
CA ASP A 101 -12.25 -13.77 -28.12
C ASP A 101 -12.34 -12.26 -27.86
N GLU A 102 -11.19 -11.60 -27.64
CA GLU A 102 -11.09 -10.15 -27.49
C GLU A 102 -11.57 -9.42 -28.76
N GLU A 103 -11.12 -9.84 -29.95
CA GLU A 103 -11.54 -9.24 -31.22
C GLU A 103 -13.04 -9.40 -31.48
N ASN A 104 -13.61 -10.55 -31.10
CA ASN A 104 -15.05 -10.78 -31.21
C ASN A 104 -15.82 -9.88 -30.25
N ALA A 105 -15.42 -9.82 -28.97
CA ALA A 105 -16.04 -8.96 -27.97
C ALA A 105 -15.96 -7.47 -28.36
N TYR A 106 -14.81 -7.03 -28.90
CA TYR A 106 -14.64 -5.67 -29.41
C TYR A 106 -15.57 -5.36 -30.58
N ARG A 107 -15.71 -6.29 -31.55
CA ARG A 107 -16.62 -6.12 -32.69
C ARG A 107 -18.08 -6.03 -32.25
N ASP A 108 -18.50 -6.90 -31.33
CA ASP A 108 -19.86 -6.92 -30.81
C ASP A 108 -20.15 -5.67 -29.98
N MET A 109 -19.19 -5.21 -29.17
CA MET A 109 -19.27 -3.94 -28.45
C MET A 109 -19.47 -2.76 -29.40
N ILE A 110 -18.65 -2.63 -30.45
CA ILE A 110 -18.78 -1.52 -31.41
C ILE A 110 -20.12 -1.59 -32.13
N PHE A 111 -20.58 -2.79 -32.49
CA PHE A 111 -21.88 -2.98 -33.12
C PHE A 111 -23.03 -2.49 -32.24
N ASP A 112 -23.07 -2.90 -30.96
CA ASP A 112 -24.12 -2.47 -30.03
C ASP A 112 -23.99 -0.98 -29.66
N LEU A 113 -22.77 -0.42 -29.57
CA LEU A 113 -22.57 1.02 -29.36
C LEU A 113 -23.05 1.85 -30.56
N ASP A 114 -22.75 1.44 -31.78
CA ASP A 114 -23.22 2.13 -33.00
C ASP A 114 -24.74 2.04 -33.12
N ALA A 115 -25.34 0.90 -32.76
CA ALA A 115 -26.79 0.75 -32.67
C ALA A 115 -27.39 1.67 -31.59
N PHE A 116 -26.76 1.74 -30.41
CA PHE A 116 -27.20 2.60 -29.31
C PHE A 116 -27.12 4.09 -29.67
N ILE A 117 -26.00 4.53 -30.26
CA ILE A 117 -25.83 5.91 -30.75
C ILE A 117 -26.91 6.27 -31.77
N GLY A 118 -27.30 5.31 -32.61
CA GLY A 118 -28.39 5.47 -33.58
C GLY A 118 -29.75 5.80 -32.96
N TYR A 119 -29.97 5.49 -31.68
CA TYR A 119 -31.20 5.85 -30.96
C TYR A 119 -31.14 7.25 -30.30
N LEU A 120 -29.96 7.88 -30.24
CA LEU A 120 -29.79 9.17 -29.56
C LEU A 120 -30.08 10.35 -30.52
N PRO A 121 -30.74 11.42 -30.05
CA PRO A 121 -30.92 12.64 -30.84
C PRO A 121 -29.57 13.27 -31.19
N THR A 122 -29.36 13.63 -32.45
CA THR A 122 -28.05 14.12 -32.96
C THR A 122 -27.60 15.46 -32.37
N ASP A 123 -28.54 16.23 -31.81
CA ASP A 123 -28.32 17.50 -31.11
C ASP A 123 -28.11 17.34 -29.59
N SER A 124 -28.23 16.12 -29.06
CA SER A 124 -28.08 15.85 -27.63
C SER A 124 -26.63 15.77 -27.18
N LYS A 125 -26.37 16.19 -25.92
CA LYS A 125 -25.06 16.00 -25.27
C LYS A 125 -24.66 14.53 -25.19
N SER A 126 -25.64 13.63 -24.98
CA SER A 126 -25.42 12.18 -24.91
C SER A 126 -24.93 11.62 -26.24
N TYR A 127 -25.49 12.07 -27.37
CA TYR A 127 -25.02 11.68 -28.69
C TYR A 127 -23.57 12.13 -28.94
N ALA A 128 -23.23 13.38 -28.59
CA ALA A 128 -21.87 13.89 -28.74
C ALA A 128 -20.86 13.13 -27.88
N LEU A 129 -21.22 12.85 -26.62
CA LEU A 129 -20.38 12.07 -25.69
C LEU A 129 -20.17 10.64 -26.18
N MET A 130 -21.25 9.92 -26.54
CA MET A 130 -21.17 8.53 -27.01
C MET A 130 -20.41 8.41 -28.32
N SER A 131 -20.66 9.30 -29.28
CA SER A 131 -19.99 9.30 -30.57
C SER A 131 -18.49 9.53 -30.41
N GLN A 132 -18.10 10.48 -29.55
CA GLN A 132 -16.69 10.75 -29.28
C GLN A 132 -16.03 9.58 -28.52
N GLY A 133 -16.71 9.02 -27.52
CA GLY A 133 -16.18 7.87 -26.77
C GLY A 133 -16.00 6.63 -27.66
N ARG A 134 -16.91 6.40 -28.61
CA ARG A 134 -16.79 5.34 -29.63
C ARG A 134 -15.57 5.53 -30.52
N ILE A 135 -15.32 6.75 -31.01
CA ILE A 135 -14.13 7.07 -31.84
C ILE A 135 -12.84 6.90 -31.03
N ASN A 136 -12.81 7.40 -29.80
CA ASN A 136 -11.66 7.29 -28.91
C ASN A 136 -11.34 5.82 -28.61
N THR A 137 -12.36 5.01 -28.35
CA THR A 137 -12.22 3.58 -28.06
C THR A 137 -11.62 2.84 -29.24
N GLU A 138 -12.06 3.11 -30.47
CA GLU A 138 -11.46 2.52 -31.67
C GLU A 138 -9.97 2.86 -31.81
N ALA A 139 -9.61 4.13 -31.62
CA ALA A 139 -8.22 4.57 -31.70
C ALA A 139 -7.35 3.94 -30.59
N LYS A 140 -7.85 3.89 -29.36
CA LYS A 140 -7.14 3.35 -28.19
C LYS A 140 -6.99 1.83 -28.28
N TYR A 141 -8.04 1.12 -28.70
CA TYR A 141 -8.01 -0.33 -28.92
C TYR A 141 -6.98 -0.72 -29.97
N LYS A 142 -6.92 0.03 -31.08
CA LYS A 142 -5.91 -0.19 -32.13
C LYS A 142 -4.48 -0.03 -31.60
N THR A 143 -4.22 1.04 -30.84
CA THR A 143 -2.89 1.28 -30.24
C THR A 143 -2.52 0.20 -29.22
N PHE A 144 -3.48 -0.20 -28.38
CA PHE A 144 -3.33 -1.31 -27.43
C PHE A 144 -2.98 -2.62 -28.14
N SER A 145 -3.80 -3.04 -29.10
CA SER A 145 -3.61 -4.31 -29.81
C SER A 145 -2.27 -4.34 -30.56
N LEU A 146 -1.87 -3.22 -31.17
CA LEU A 146 -0.55 -3.07 -31.80
C LEU A 146 0.58 -3.27 -30.79
N SER A 147 0.49 -2.67 -29.60
CA SER A 147 1.55 -2.81 -28.59
C SER A 147 1.75 -4.24 -28.09
N LEU A 148 0.69 -5.02 -27.92
CA LEU A 148 0.81 -6.44 -27.57
C LEU A 148 1.34 -7.28 -28.75
N SER A 149 0.91 -6.98 -29.97
CA SER A 149 1.36 -7.74 -31.17
C SER A 149 2.82 -7.51 -31.52
N ALA A 150 3.33 -6.29 -31.32
CA ALA A 150 4.74 -5.96 -31.53
C ALA A 150 5.62 -6.71 -30.52
N SER A 151 5.19 -6.73 -29.26
CA SER A 151 5.87 -7.40 -28.16
C SER A 151 5.91 -8.93 -28.30
N ALA A 152 4.83 -9.55 -28.78
CA ALA A 152 4.80 -11.00 -29.06
C ALA A 152 5.76 -11.43 -30.18
N ALA A 153 6.16 -10.51 -31.07
CA ALA A 153 7.08 -10.80 -32.16
C ALA A 153 8.56 -10.82 -31.74
N ASP A 154 8.94 -10.08 -30.69
CA ASP A 154 10.35 -9.86 -30.32
C ASP A 154 10.91 -10.96 -29.39
N GLN A 155 10.08 -11.90 -28.93
CA GLN A 155 10.41 -13.01 -28.01
C GLN A 155 11.01 -12.59 -26.65
N SER A 156 11.31 -11.31 -26.46
CA SER A 156 11.73 -10.67 -25.22
C SER A 156 11.14 -9.27 -25.14
N ILE A 157 10.62 -8.88 -23.97
CA ILE A 157 10.11 -7.53 -23.69
C ILE A 157 11.17 -6.70 -22.99
N ASP A 158 11.42 -5.48 -23.46
CA ASP A 158 12.18 -4.50 -22.71
C ASP A 158 11.30 -3.67 -21.74
N GLU A 159 11.92 -2.97 -20.77
CA GLU A 159 11.18 -2.14 -19.80
C GLU A 159 10.40 -0.99 -20.46
N ILE A 160 10.80 -0.53 -21.65
CA ILE A 160 10.13 0.54 -22.38
C ILE A 160 8.82 0.02 -22.98
N GLU A 161 8.86 -1.14 -23.64
CA GLU A 161 7.72 -1.85 -24.20
C GLU A 161 6.72 -2.26 -23.12
N LYS A 162 7.21 -2.75 -21.98
CA LYS A 162 6.37 -3.05 -20.82
C LYS A 162 5.62 -1.81 -20.32
N SER A 163 6.31 -0.67 -20.24
CA SER A 163 5.68 0.61 -19.86
C SER A 163 4.67 1.08 -20.90
N ALA A 164 4.95 0.87 -22.19
CA ALA A 164 4.07 1.24 -23.30
C ALA A 164 2.79 0.41 -23.30
N ILE A 165 2.91 -0.91 -23.08
CA ILE A 165 1.77 -1.82 -22.90
C ILE A 165 0.93 -1.34 -21.72
N ALA A 166 1.53 -1.14 -20.54
CA ALA A 166 0.79 -0.71 -19.35
C ALA A 166 0.06 0.64 -19.55
N SER A 167 0.70 1.60 -20.22
CA SER A 167 0.11 2.91 -20.53
C SER A 167 -1.07 2.78 -21.50
N ASN A 168 -0.92 2.00 -22.58
CA ASN A 168 -1.96 1.80 -23.58
C ASN A 168 -3.15 1.01 -23.00
N THR A 169 -2.90 -0.02 -22.20
CA THR A 169 -3.94 -0.78 -21.48
C THR A 169 -4.75 0.13 -20.58
N ARG A 170 -4.08 0.95 -19.76
CA ARG A 170 -4.77 1.91 -18.88
C ARG A 170 -5.61 2.90 -19.67
N SER A 171 -5.06 3.44 -20.76
CA SER A 171 -5.77 4.42 -21.62
C SER A 171 -7.07 3.84 -22.22
N LEU A 172 -7.03 2.57 -22.65
CA LEU A 172 -8.20 1.84 -23.16
C LEU A 172 -9.23 1.57 -22.05
N ILE A 173 -8.80 1.04 -20.90
CA ILE A 173 -9.68 0.71 -19.76
C ILE A 173 -10.43 1.95 -19.27
N GLU A 174 -9.76 3.10 -19.14
CA GLU A 174 -10.41 4.34 -18.71
C GLU A 174 -11.48 4.80 -19.72
N GLU A 175 -11.26 4.65 -21.03
CA GLU A 175 -12.28 5.00 -22.03
C GLU A 175 -13.49 4.07 -21.96
N LEU A 176 -13.24 2.76 -21.81
CA LEU A 176 -14.29 1.76 -21.69
C LEU A 176 -15.17 2.00 -20.46
N ARG A 177 -14.57 2.34 -19.31
CA ARG A 177 -15.30 2.70 -18.08
C ARG A 177 -16.09 4.00 -18.23
N LEU A 178 -15.55 5.00 -18.92
CA LEU A 178 -16.28 6.23 -19.22
C LEU A 178 -17.50 5.96 -20.08
N LEU A 179 -17.38 5.13 -21.12
CA LEU A 179 -18.51 4.70 -21.94
C LEU A 179 -19.53 3.91 -21.13
N GLU A 180 -19.09 2.96 -20.32
CA GLU A 180 -19.95 2.15 -19.45
C GLU A 180 -20.82 3.02 -18.53
N SER A 181 -20.19 4.00 -17.86
CA SER A 181 -20.86 4.92 -16.92
C SER A 181 -21.89 5.83 -17.59
N SER A 182 -21.75 6.02 -18.90
CA SER A 182 -22.59 6.91 -19.68
C SER A 182 -23.75 6.19 -20.37
N LEU A 183 -23.80 4.85 -20.30
CA LEU A 183 -24.92 4.04 -20.78
C LEU A 183 -26.07 4.03 -19.76
N PRO A 184 -27.33 4.20 -20.20
CA PRO A 184 -28.49 4.24 -19.32
C PRO A 184 -28.71 2.91 -18.60
N LEU A 185 -28.99 2.97 -17.30
CA LEU A 185 -29.30 1.79 -16.50
C LEU A 185 -30.72 1.27 -16.82
N PRO A 186 -30.94 -0.05 -16.75
CA PRO A 186 -32.28 -0.60 -16.93
C PRO A 186 -33.23 -0.13 -15.82
N PRO A 187 -34.55 -0.04 -16.11
CA PRO A 187 -35.56 0.40 -15.15
C PRO A 187 -35.60 -0.45 -13.86
N ASP A 188 -35.21 -1.72 -13.92
CA ASP A 188 -35.12 -2.59 -12.73
C ASP A 188 -33.96 -2.22 -11.79
N SER A 189 -33.01 -1.37 -12.23
CA SER A 189 -32.00 -0.75 -11.35
C SER A 189 -32.53 0.48 -10.61
N LEU A 190 -33.79 0.88 -10.86
CA LEU A 190 -34.49 1.99 -10.22
C LEU A 190 -35.59 1.54 -9.24
N GLU A 191 -35.57 0.30 -8.73
CA GLU A 191 -36.37 -0.05 -7.54
C GLU A 191 -35.79 0.62 -6.29
N THR A 192 -35.96 1.94 -6.22
CA THR A 192 -36.22 2.78 -5.04
C THR A 192 -36.43 4.22 -5.54
N GLY A 193 -37.56 4.43 -6.21
CA GLY A 193 -38.01 5.76 -6.61
C GLY A 193 -39.46 5.70 -7.04
N ALA A 194 -40.34 6.42 -6.33
CA ALA A 194 -41.79 6.35 -6.48
C ALA A 194 -42.23 6.53 -7.94
N THR A 195 -43.07 5.61 -8.41
CA THR A 195 -43.85 5.75 -9.64
C THR A 195 -44.79 6.96 -9.51
N PHE A 196 -44.53 8.02 -10.27
CA PHE A 196 -45.49 9.11 -10.45
C PHE A 196 -46.54 8.72 -11.49
N ILE A 197 -47.76 8.51 -11.03
CA ILE A 197 -48.96 8.51 -11.88
C ILE A 197 -49.41 9.96 -11.98
N PHE A 198 -49.46 10.50 -13.20
CA PHE A 198 -50.08 11.80 -13.45
C PHE A 198 -51.60 11.65 -13.41
N GLU A 199 -52.24 12.20 -12.38
CA GLU A 199 -53.62 12.66 -12.48
C GLU A 199 -53.60 14.17 -12.26
N SER A 200 -54.13 14.90 -13.24
CA SER A 200 -54.06 16.35 -13.32
C SER A 200 -54.98 16.99 -12.29
N ASP A 201 -54.44 17.86 -11.43
CA ASP A 201 -55.20 19.00 -10.90
C ASP A 201 -54.26 20.20 -10.69
N SER A 202 -54.63 21.32 -11.31
CA SER A 202 -53.74 22.43 -11.68
C SER A 202 -53.36 23.39 -10.53
N VAL A 203 -53.43 22.94 -9.27
CA VAL A 203 -53.21 23.80 -8.10
C VAL A 203 -51.88 23.49 -7.39
N ASP A 204 -51.35 22.27 -7.50
CA ASP A 204 -50.07 21.89 -6.86
C ASP A 204 -48.82 22.32 -7.66
N LEU A 205 -48.98 22.60 -8.97
CA LEU A 205 -47.89 23.01 -9.84
C LEU A 205 -47.23 24.33 -9.40
N PHE A 206 -48.00 25.22 -8.75
CA PHE A 206 -47.48 26.53 -8.32
C PHE A 206 -46.61 26.43 -7.06
N PHE A 207 -46.91 25.51 -6.14
CA PHE A 207 -46.11 25.32 -4.93
C PHE A 207 -44.87 24.46 -5.19
N GLU A 208 -44.94 23.50 -6.12
CA GLU A 208 -43.80 22.68 -6.52
C GLU A 208 -42.75 23.49 -7.30
N VAL A 209 -43.17 24.40 -8.20
CA VAL A 209 -42.23 25.28 -8.92
C VAL A 209 -41.50 26.23 -7.97
N VAL A 210 -42.18 26.80 -6.97
CA VAL A 210 -41.53 27.69 -5.99
C VAL A 210 -40.55 26.91 -5.11
N ARG A 211 -40.92 25.70 -4.68
CA ARG A 211 -40.03 24.81 -3.92
C ARG A 211 -38.82 24.35 -4.74
N ASN A 212 -39.00 24.05 -6.03
CA ASN A 212 -37.92 23.66 -6.93
C ASN A 212 -36.94 24.83 -7.21
N VAL A 213 -37.44 26.07 -7.29
CA VAL A 213 -36.57 27.26 -7.38
C VAL A 213 -35.79 27.49 -6.07
N GLU A 214 -36.39 27.24 -4.92
CA GLU A 214 -35.73 27.35 -3.62
C GLU A 214 -34.69 26.21 -3.39
N GLU A 215 -35.00 25.00 -3.85
CA GLU A 215 -34.05 23.87 -3.86
C GLU A 215 -32.91 24.11 -4.87
N MET A 216 -33.18 24.58 -6.09
CA MET A 216 -32.15 24.97 -7.06
C MET A 216 -31.25 26.10 -6.56
N THR A 217 -31.78 27.08 -5.84
CA THR A 217 -30.96 28.18 -5.30
C THR A 217 -30.05 27.68 -4.17
N LYS A 218 -30.54 26.74 -3.34
CA LYS A 218 -29.71 26.06 -2.33
C LYS A 218 -28.61 25.21 -2.97
N GLU A 219 -28.94 24.41 -3.99
CA GLU A 219 -27.95 23.63 -4.73
C GLU A 219 -26.90 24.52 -5.42
N MET A 220 -27.32 25.67 -5.97
CA MET A 220 -26.42 26.64 -6.58
C MET A 220 -25.45 27.26 -5.55
N ASP A 221 -25.90 27.49 -4.31
CA ASP A 221 -25.04 27.99 -3.24
C ASP A 221 -24.09 26.92 -2.69
N GLU A 222 -24.52 25.66 -2.62
CA GLU A 222 -23.65 24.52 -2.34
C GLU A 222 -22.59 24.33 -3.44
N LEU A 223 -22.96 24.52 -4.71
CA LEU A 223 -22.03 24.48 -5.84
C LEU A 223 -21.01 25.62 -5.79
N LYS A 224 -21.43 26.86 -5.48
CA LYS A 224 -20.51 27.99 -5.29
C LYS A 224 -19.50 27.72 -4.17
N LYS A 225 -19.95 27.13 -3.07
CA LYS A 225 -19.07 26.74 -1.96
C LYS A 225 -18.05 25.68 -2.42
N THR A 226 -18.50 24.66 -3.14
CA THR A 226 -17.64 23.61 -3.68
C THR A 226 -16.61 24.17 -4.66
N VAL A 227 -16.99 25.11 -5.53
CA VAL A 227 -16.06 25.80 -6.44
C VAL A 227 -15.03 26.65 -5.69
N ALA A 228 -15.44 27.32 -4.61
CA ALA A 228 -14.52 28.06 -3.75
C ALA A 228 -13.52 27.13 -3.05
N ASP A 229 -13.99 26.00 -2.52
CA ASP A 229 -13.15 24.97 -1.89
C ASP A 229 -12.16 24.37 -2.90
N PHE A 230 -12.60 24.14 -4.15
CA PHE A 230 -11.72 23.68 -5.23
C PHE A 230 -10.66 24.73 -5.61
N GLY A 231 -11.02 26.01 -5.57
CA GLY A 231 -10.08 27.11 -5.76
C GLY A 231 -8.99 27.16 -4.68
N LEU A 232 -9.36 26.95 -3.41
CA LEU A 232 -8.42 26.86 -2.30
C LEU A 232 -7.52 25.63 -2.43
N ALA A 233 -8.09 24.45 -2.72
CA ALA A 233 -7.32 23.23 -2.92
C ALA A 233 -6.31 23.34 -4.07
N LYS A 234 -6.68 24.05 -5.16
CA LYS A 234 -5.76 24.35 -6.25
C LYS A 234 -4.59 25.24 -5.80
N GLN A 235 -4.87 26.27 -5.00
CA GLN A 235 -3.83 27.15 -4.46
C GLN A 235 -2.87 26.39 -3.53
N ASP A 236 -3.40 25.50 -2.69
CA ASP A 236 -2.60 24.64 -1.82
C ASP A 236 -1.72 23.66 -2.63
N MET A 237 -2.26 23.10 -3.71
CA MET A 237 -1.50 22.25 -4.62
C MET A 237 -0.36 23.02 -5.31
N GLU A 238 -0.60 24.25 -5.76
CA GLU A 238 0.44 25.11 -6.35
C GLU A 238 1.53 25.43 -5.32
N ALA A 239 1.16 25.71 -4.07
CA ALA A 239 2.11 25.93 -2.98
C ALA A 239 2.92 24.66 -2.64
N PHE A 240 2.29 23.49 -2.70
CA PHE A 240 2.95 22.20 -2.52
C PHE A 240 3.97 21.94 -3.64
N LEU A 241 3.58 22.15 -4.90
CA LEU A 241 4.45 21.98 -6.05
C LEU A 241 5.68 22.90 -5.98
N GLU A 242 5.50 24.14 -5.52
CA GLU A 242 6.61 25.08 -5.35
C GLU A 242 7.57 24.64 -4.24
N ARG A 243 7.04 24.11 -3.13
CA ARG A 243 7.87 23.52 -2.06
C ARG A 243 8.66 22.30 -2.57
N GLU A 244 8.04 21.46 -3.39
CA GLU A 244 8.70 20.30 -3.99
C GLU A 244 9.86 20.74 -4.90
N ARG A 245 9.64 21.77 -5.74
CA ARG A 245 10.72 22.37 -6.55
C ARG A 245 11.87 22.90 -5.70
N GLN A 246 11.57 23.59 -4.60
CA GLN A 246 12.61 24.07 -3.67
C GLN A 246 13.40 22.92 -3.07
N LEU A 247 12.73 21.86 -2.60
CA LEU A 247 13.38 20.67 -2.07
C LEU A 247 14.28 19.99 -3.10
N THR A 248 13.84 19.90 -4.37
CA THR A 248 14.69 19.32 -5.43
C THR A 248 15.94 20.16 -5.69
N ASN A 249 15.83 21.49 -5.67
CA ASN A 249 16.98 22.39 -5.82
C ASN A 249 17.96 22.26 -4.65
N ASP A 250 17.45 22.20 -3.41
CA ASP A 250 18.27 22.00 -2.21
C ASP A 250 18.96 20.64 -2.21
N LEU A 251 18.28 19.59 -2.69
CA LEU A 251 18.85 18.24 -2.80
C LEU A 251 20.00 18.22 -3.82
N GLU A 252 19.84 18.84 -4.99
CA GLU A 252 20.92 18.96 -5.97
C GLU A 252 22.09 19.79 -5.42
N LYS A 253 21.83 20.89 -4.70
CA LYS A 253 22.88 21.65 -4.02
C LYS A 253 23.63 20.81 -3.00
N ASN A 254 22.93 20.10 -2.11
CA ASN A 254 23.55 19.23 -1.11
C ASN A 254 24.38 18.11 -1.76
N LYS A 255 23.90 17.54 -2.87
CA LYS A 255 24.64 16.54 -3.64
C LYS A 255 25.96 17.11 -4.19
N THR A 256 25.94 18.35 -4.68
CA THR A 256 27.18 19.02 -5.13
C THR A 256 28.15 19.31 -3.98
N GLU A 257 27.65 19.72 -2.81
CA GLU A 257 28.48 19.94 -1.61
C GLU A 257 29.13 18.64 -1.11
N ILE A 258 28.38 17.54 -1.09
CA ILE A 258 28.91 16.20 -0.74
C ILE A 258 30.00 15.78 -1.73
N ALA A 259 29.80 16.00 -3.03
CA ALA A 259 30.82 15.69 -4.03
C ALA A 259 32.12 16.50 -3.82
N GLN A 260 32.01 17.79 -3.47
CA GLN A 260 33.16 18.63 -3.14
C GLN A 260 33.87 18.18 -1.86
N LEU A 261 33.12 17.82 -0.82
CA LEU A 261 33.67 17.30 0.43
C LEU A 261 34.42 15.99 0.22
N ASN A 262 33.87 15.07 -0.57
CA ASN A 262 34.55 13.82 -0.92
C ASN A 262 35.84 14.07 -1.70
N ALA A 263 35.83 14.97 -2.69
CA ALA A 263 37.04 15.35 -3.42
C ALA A 263 38.12 15.92 -2.48
N LYS A 264 37.74 16.78 -1.52
CA LYS A 264 38.66 17.33 -0.51
C LYS A 264 39.18 16.27 0.47
N LEU A 265 38.36 15.29 0.81
CA LEU A 265 38.75 14.18 1.66
C LEU A 265 39.77 13.27 0.97
N ASP A 266 39.59 13.02 -0.34
CA ASP A 266 40.53 12.25 -1.13
C ASP A 266 41.89 12.96 -1.30
N THR A 267 41.90 14.29 -1.52
CA THR A 267 43.15 15.05 -1.55
C THR A 267 43.86 15.00 -0.21
N THR A 268 43.12 15.16 0.89
CA THR A 268 43.68 15.11 2.26
C THR A 268 44.27 13.73 2.56
N ARG A 269 43.57 12.64 2.19
CA ARG A 269 44.09 11.28 2.33
C ARG A 269 45.38 11.07 1.53
N LYS A 270 45.43 11.59 0.31
CA LYS A 270 46.64 11.47 -0.54
C LYS A 270 47.83 12.20 0.07
N GLU A 271 47.63 13.40 0.60
CA GLU A 271 48.67 14.17 1.31
C GLU A 271 49.16 13.46 2.57
N GLN A 272 48.25 12.86 3.35
CA GLN A 272 48.61 12.06 4.52
C GLN A 272 49.43 10.83 4.15
N THR A 273 49.07 10.10 3.10
CA THR A 273 49.85 8.95 2.63
C THR A 273 51.24 9.37 2.16
N GLN A 274 51.35 10.47 1.39
CA GLN A 274 52.66 11.00 0.97
C GLN A 274 53.52 11.44 2.15
N THR A 275 52.90 12.01 3.18
CA THR A 275 53.59 12.39 4.42
C THR A 275 54.06 11.16 5.18
N ALA A 276 53.21 10.12 5.29
CA ALA A 276 53.55 8.85 5.92
C ALA A 276 54.71 8.15 5.21
N ASP A 277 54.71 8.14 3.87
CA ASP A 277 55.81 7.58 3.07
C ASP A 277 57.11 8.34 3.31
N SER A 278 57.05 9.68 3.34
CA SER A 278 58.22 10.54 3.62
C SER A 278 58.79 10.29 5.01
N ILE A 279 57.93 10.17 6.03
CA ILE A 279 58.33 9.79 7.40
C ILE A 279 58.95 8.39 7.40
N GLY A 280 58.37 7.44 6.68
CA GLY A 280 58.92 6.09 6.54
C GLY A 280 60.33 6.05 5.95
N VAL A 281 60.62 6.92 4.97
CA VAL A 281 61.97 7.07 4.41
C VAL A 281 62.93 7.65 5.44
N ILE A 282 62.53 8.70 6.17
CA ILE A 282 63.35 9.31 7.22
C ILE A 282 63.68 8.29 8.32
N ILE A 283 62.71 7.48 8.74
CA ILE A 283 62.93 6.42 9.74
C ILE A 283 63.98 5.44 9.24
N ARG A 284 63.86 4.93 8.01
CA ARG A 284 64.83 3.97 7.44
C ARG A 284 66.24 4.57 7.31
N GLN A 285 66.35 5.83 6.91
CA GLN A 285 67.63 6.53 6.83
C GLN A 285 68.25 6.73 8.22
N THR A 286 67.41 7.08 9.21
CA THR A 286 67.85 7.24 10.59
C THR A 286 68.30 5.91 11.18
N ASP A 287 67.55 4.83 10.97
CA ASP A 287 67.91 3.48 11.39
C ASP A 287 69.22 3.02 10.76
N SER A 288 69.42 3.24 9.46
CA SER A 288 70.68 2.92 8.77
C SER A 288 71.85 3.71 9.37
N SER A 289 71.67 5.02 9.60
CA SER A 289 72.69 5.86 10.22
C SER A 289 73.01 5.42 11.65
N LEU A 290 71.99 5.04 12.42
CA LEU A 290 72.18 4.50 13.77
C LEU A 290 72.92 3.16 13.73
N GLN A 291 72.58 2.25 12.81
CA GLN A 291 73.29 0.99 12.61
C GLN A 291 74.76 1.19 12.24
N ASP A 292 75.05 2.13 11.34
CA ASP A 292 76.44 2.47 10.96
C ASP A 292 77.22 3.05 12.15
N ARG A 293 76.58 3.93 12.94
CA ARG A 293 77.19 4.50 14.15
C ARG A 293 77.41 3.45 15.24
N ILE A 294 76.45 2.53 15.44
CA ILE A 294 76.57 1.42 16.39
C ILE A 294 77.68 0.47 15.94
N SER A 295 77.77 0.17 14.65
CA SER A 295 78.83 -0.66 14.07
C SER A 295 80.20 0.00 14.28
N GLY A 296 80.34 1.28 13.96
CA GLY A 296 81.57 2.04 14.19
C GLY A 296 81.95 2.13 15.68
N LEU A 297 80.96 2.35 16.56
CA LEU A 297 81.15 2.34 18.01
C LEU A 297 81.60 0.95 18.48
N SER A 298 81.01 -0.13 17.99
CA SER A 298 81.39 -1.51 18.35
C SER A 298 82.84 -1.82 18.00
N ILE A 299 83.31 -1.35 16.84
CA ILE A 299 84.71 -1.48 16.41
C ILE A 299 85.61 -0.67 17.36
N SER A 300 85.27 0.60 17.63
CA SER A 300 86.05 1.46 18.53
C SER A 300 86.09 0.95 19.97
N ILE A 301 85.00 0.33 20.45
CA ILE A 301 84.89 -0.29 21.77
C ILE A 301 85.73 -1.57 21.80
N THR A 302 85.70 -2.38 20.75
CA THR A 302 86.53 -3.60 20.66
C THR A 302 88.01 -3.25 20.68
N ASP A 303 88.42 -2.22 19.92
CA ASP A 303 89.78 -1.70 19.91
C ASP A 303 90.18 -1.09 21.27
N SER A 304 89.24 -0.42 21.95
CA SER A 304 89.47 0.18 23.27
C SER A 304 89.48 -0.83 24.41
N ILE A 305 88.66 -1.89 24.38
CA ILE A 305 88.65 -3.00 25.36
C ILE A 305 89.93 -3.84 25.23
N ALA A 306 90.41 -4.06 24.01
CA ALA A 306 91.72 -4.68 23.79
C ALA A 306 92.87 -3.85 24.39
N SER A 307 92.70 -2.53 24.44
CA SER A 307 93.63 -1.56 25.06
C SER A 307 93.45 -1.41 26.59
N GLN A 308 92.23 -1.54 27.13
CA GLN A 308 91.88 -1.26 28.54
C GLN A 308 91.70 -2.50 29.44
N LYS A 309 92.09 -3.70 29.00
CA LYS A 309 91.98 -4.98 29.73
C LYS A 309 92.60 -5.03 31.15
N GLY A 310 93.05 -3.91 31.71
CA GLY A 310 93.62 -3.77 33.05
C GLY A 310 92.76 -3.04 34.11
N GLU A 311 91.81 -2.14 33.80
CA GLU A 311 91.32 -1.18 34.85
C GLU A 311 89.79 -0.85 34.96
N SER A 312 88.87 -1.29 34.10
CA SER A 312 87.50 -0.69 34.02
C SER A 312 86.28 -1.58 34.41
N ASP A 313 86.48 -2.76 35.00
CA ASP A 313 85.37 -3.70 35.33
C ASP A 313 84.43 -3.25 36.48
N SER A 314 84.82 -2.28 37.31
CA SER A 314 84.06 -1.89 38.51
C SER A 314 82.98 -0.82 38.29
N LEU A 315 83.05 -0.05 37.20
CA LEU A 315 82.16 1.11 36.98
C LEU A 315 80.91 0.77 36.13
N PHE A 316 80.93 -0.34 35.37
CA PHE A 316 79.84 -0.76 34.48
C PHE A 316 78.58 -1.27 35.20
N PHE A 317 78.73 -1.92 36.36
CA PHE A 317 77.59 -2.45 37.11
C PHE A 317 76.70 -1.37 37.73
N THR A 318 77.26 -0.18 37.99
CA THR A 318 76.55 0.95 38.61
C THR A 318 75.71 1.73 37.60
N LEU A 319 76.07 1.74 36.31
CA LEU A 319 75.29 2.43 35.27
C LEU A 319 74.11 1.59 34.76
N GLY A 320 74.30 0.27 34.60
CA GLY A 320 73.25 -0.63 34.13
C GLY A 320 72.06 -0.75 35.10
N THR A 321 72.31 -0.61 36.40
CA THR A 321 71.27 -0.64 37.44
C THR A 321 70.37 0.61 37.41
N ASN A 322 70.91 1.78 37.06
CA ASN A 322 70.16 3.02 37.00
C ASN A 322 69.28 3.15 35.74
N LEU A 323 69.70 2.59 34.60
CA LEU A 323 68.90 2.63 33.36
C LEU A 323 67.64 1.75 33.43
N ASN A 324 67.71 0.59 34.08
CA ASN A 324 66.52 -0.25 34.30
C ASN A 324 65.50 0.43 35.22
N LEU A 325 65.95 1.22 36.20
CA LEU A 325 65.05 1.96 37.10
C LEU A 325 64.25 3.03 36.33
N PHE A 326 64.91 3.76 35.41
CA PHE A 326 64.25 4.79 34.60
C PHE A 326 63.24 4.22 33.59
N GLN A 327 63.55 3.06 33.00
CA GLN A 327 62.62 2.38 32.09
C GLN A 327 61.30 2.04 32.79
N THR A 328 61.41 1.49 34.01
CA THR A 328 60.26 1.09 34.82
C THR A 328 59.40 2.28 35.25
N GLN A 329 60.04 3.44 35.52
CA GLN A 329 59.33 4.68 35.88
C GLN A 329 58.57 5.28 34.69
N ILE A 330 59.14 5.24 33.48
CA ILE A 330 58.49 5.72 32.25
C ILE A 330 57.24 4.88 31.93
N ASP A 331 57.32 3.55 32.08
CA ASP A 331 56.18 2.67 31.80
C ASP A 331 55.02 2.87 32.80
N SER A 332 55.34 3.14 34.08
CA SER A 332 54.34 3.48 35.09
C SER A 332 53.63 4.81 34.79
N LEU A 333 54.36 5.83 34.38
CA LEU A 333 53.81 7.14 33.98
C LEU A 333 52.90 7.02 32.75
N LYS A 334 53.28 6.19 31.77
CA LYS A 334 52.46 5.95 30.57
C LYS A 334 51.12 5.30 30.91
N GLY A 335 51.07 4.43 31.90
CA GLY A 335 49.83 3.83 32.42
C GLY A 335 48.92 4.86 33.09
N ILE A 336 49.49 5.77 33.89
CA ILE A 336 48.76 6.82 34.61
C ILE A 336 48.17 7.86 33.64
N VAL A 337 48.93 8.30 32.63
CA VAL A 337 48.42 9.22 31.59
C VAL A 337 47.26 8.62 30.82
N ARG A 338 47.30 7.31 30.52
CA ARG A 338 46.19 6.59 29.86
C ARG A 338 44.94 6.52 30.74
N TYR A 339 45.11 6.39 32.05
CA TYR A 339 44.00 6.43 33.02
C TYR A 339 43.33 7.81 33.06
N TYR A 340 44.12 8.89 33.08
CA TYR A 340 43.57 10.25 33.08
C TYR A 340 42.93 10.62 31.74
N ASP A 341 43.47 10.20 30.58
CA ASP A 341 42.85 10.45 29.26
C ASP A 341 41.46 9.78 29.13
N ILE A 342 41.29 8.60 29.75
CA ILE A 342 39.99 7.89 29.83
C ILE A 342 39.06 8.55 30.85
N ALA A 343 39.58 9.06 31.97
CA ALA A 343 38.80 9.73 32.99
C ALA A 343 38.35 11.15 32.57
N GLU A 344 39.13 11.85 31.74
CA GLU A 344 38.87 13.22 31.30
C GLU A 344 37.96 13.28 30.07
N LYS A 345 37.97 12.25 29.20
CA LYS A 345 37.10 12.17 28.01
C LYS A 345 35.83 11.35 28.17
N GLY A 346 35.69 10.60 29.27
CA GLY A 346 34.57 9.69 29.48
C GLY A 346 34.57 8.51 28.50
N LEU A 347 33.84 7.45 28.84
CA LEU A 347 33.48 6.41 27.86
C LEU A 347 32.74 7.10 26.69
N PRO A 348 32.92 6.67 25.43
CA PRO A 348 32.11 7.19 24.34
C PRO A 348 30.63 7.00 24.70
N GLU A 349 29.90 8.09 24.86
CA GLU A 349 28.47 8.05 25.15
C GLU A 349 27.77 7.39 23.98
N LEU A 350 27.31 6.15 24.16
CA LEU A 350 26.30 5.59 23.29
C LEU A 350 25.02 6.38 23.54
N ASP A 351 24.54 7.10 22.53
CA ASP A 351 23.29 7.84 22.55
C ASP A 351 22.13 6.93 23.01
N GLU A 352 21.49 7.28 24.13
CA GLU A 352 20.33 6.55 24.67
C GLU A 352 19.19 6.42 23.65
N ASN A 353 19.11 7.33 22.67
CA ASN A 353 18.13 7.28 21.60
C ASN A 353 18.39 6.10 20.65
N VAL A 354 19.66 5.76 20.39
CA VAL A 354 20.05 4.58 19.59
C VAL A 354 19.76 3.29 20.39
N LEU A 355 19.93 3.31 21.71
CA LEU A 355 19.59 2.18 22.59
C LEU A 355 18.08 1.93 22.67
N ASN A 356 17.24 2.97 22.63
CA ASN A 356 15.79 2.84 22.64
C ASN A 356 15.22 2.33 21.30
N ILE A 357 15.88 2.62 20.18
CA ILE A 357 15.50 2.11 18.85
C ILE A 357 15.68 0.58 18.76
N LEU A 358 16.64 0.02 19.51
CA LEU A 358 16.93 -1.42 19.54
C LEU A 358 16.23 -2.19 20.67
N LYS A 359 15.37 -1.56 21.47
CA LYS A 359 14.55 -2.28 22.47
C LYS A 359 13.47 -3.08 21.74
N LEU A 360 13.82 -4.31 21.36
CA LEU A 360 12.84 -5.34 21.07
C LEU A 360 11.81 -5.38 22.21
N PRO A 361 10.50 -5.46 21.92
CA PRO A 361 9.50 -5.59 22.96
C PRO A 361 9.86 -6.78 23.83
N MET A 362 10.12 -6.55 25.13
CA MET A 362 10.48 -7.63 26.05
C MET A 362 9.34 -8.64 26.05
N LEU A 363 9.62 -9.88 25.65
CA LEU A 363 8.65 -10.96 25.67
C LEU A 363 8.16 -11.13 27.12
N ARG A 364 6.86 -10.90 27.31
CA ARG A 364 6.17 -11.17 28.58
C ARG A 364 5.49 -12.52 28.48
N HIS A 365 5.33 -13.15 29.62
CA HIS A 365 4.64 -14.42 29.77
C HIS A 365 3.31 -14.13 30.46
N LYS A 366 2.25 -14.81 30.04
CA LYS A 366 0.94 -14.75 30.69
C LYS A 366 0.65 -16.13 31.28
N ILE A 367 0.39 -16.16 32.58
CA ILE A 367 0.09 -17.38 33.33
C ILE A 367 -1.32 -17.25 33.90
N THR A 368 -2.19 -18.20 33.57
CA THR A 368 -3.52 -18.32 34.16
C THR A 368 -3.50 -19.41 35.22
N LEU A 369 -3.82 -19.06 36.46
CA LEU A 369 -3.88 -19.99 37.59
C LEU A 369 -5.22 -20.73 37.67
N ASN A 370 -5.26 -21.79 38.48
CA ASN A 370 -6.44 -22.61 38.72
C ASN A 370 -7.64 -21.86 39.31
N ASN A 371 -7.38 -20.77 40.03
CA ASN A 371 -8.39 -19.87 40.58
C ASN A 371 -8.83 -18.76 39.60
N GLY A 372 -8.37 -18.81 38.34
CA GLY A 372 -8.67 -17.81 37.31
C GLY A 372 -7.79 -16.55 37.38
N THR A 373 -6.83 -16.46 38.30
CA THR A 373 -5.92 -15.31 38.38
C THR A 373 -4.97 -15.31 37.19
N VAL A 374 -4.89 -14.18 36.49
CA VAL A 374 -3.98 -13.98 35.36
C VAL A 374 -2.79 -13.14 35.80
N ILE A 375 -1.59 -13.70 35.63
CA ILE A 375 -0.32 -13.06 35.99
C ILE A 375 0.46 -12.80 34.71
N VAL A 376 0.81 -11.53 34.48
CA VAL A 376 1.63 -11.12 33.33
C VAL A 376 2.97 -10.59 33.83
N GLY A 377 4.07 -11.18 33.34
CA GLY A 377 5.40 -10.82 33.80
C GLY A 377 6.53 -11.33 32.90
N HIS A 378 7.75 -10.95 33.21
CA HIS A 378 8.94 -11.48 32.55
C HIS A 378 9.45 -12.72 33.31
N LYS A 379 9.61 -13.86 32.63
CA LYS A 379 10.12 -15.08 33.26
C LYS A 379 11.62 -14.93 33.54
N ILE A 380 11.99 -14.96 34.82
CA ILE A 380 13.40 -14.91 35.24
C ILE A 380 13.99 -16.33 35.21
N ALA A 381 13.25 -17.31 35.73
CA ALA A 381 13.72 -18.69 35.85
C ALA A 381 12.56 -19.68 35.89
N GLU A 382 12.83 -20.91 35.47
CA GLU A 382 11.88 -22.02 35.45
C GLU A 382 12.57 -23.31 35.85
N ASN A 383 11.96 -24.02 36.80
CA ASN A 383 12.37 -25.35 37.25
C ASN A 383 11.23 -26.35 36.99
N LEU A 384 11.45 -27.62 37.34
CA LEU A 384 10.43 -28.68 37.17
C LEU A 384 9.12 -28.36 37.91
N ASN A 385 9.19 -27.73 39.08
CA ASN A 385 8.02 -27.50 39.95
C ASN A 385 7.59 -26.03 40.07
N VAL A 386 8.46 -25.07 39.77
CA VAL A 386 8.19 -23.64 40.02
C VAL A 386 8.66 -22.75 38.88
N ILE A 387 7.90 -21.69 38.62
CA ILE A 387 8.22 -20.62 37.69
C ILE A 387 8.37 -19.31 38.46
N ILE A 388 9.45 -18.56 38.18
CA ILE A 388 9.73 -17.26 38.80
C ILE A 388 9.50 -16.17 37.75
N LEU A 389 8.57 -15.25 38.03
CA LEU A 389 8.26 -14.12 37.16
C LEU A 389 8.50 -12.78 37.84
N GLU A 390 9.03 -11.83 37.08
CA GLU A 390 9.04 -10.42 37.42
C GLU A 390 7.77 -9.75 36.88
N THR A 391 6.91 -9.31 37.79
CA THR A 391 5.68 -8.58 37.47
C THR A 391 5.82 -7.11 37.85
N THR A 392 4.85 -6.28 37.46
CA THR A 392 4.82 -4.85 37.87
C THR A 392 4.70 -4.65 39.37
N ILE A 393 4.29 -5.68 40.12
CA ILE A 393 4.13 -5.67 41.58
C ILE A 393 5.36 -6.25 42.28
N GLY A 394 6.27 -6.89 41.52
CA GLY A 394 7.50 -7.51 42.03
C GLY A 394 7.71 -8.94 41.54
N LYS A 395 8.66 -9.63 42.15
CA LYS A 395 9.00 -11.03 41.83
C LYS A 395 8.01 -11.99 42.47
N LEU A 396 7.37 -12.81 41.66
CA LEU A 396 6.42 -13.84 42.07
C LEU A 396 6.99 -15.23 41.78
N VAL A 397 6.81 -16.16 42.71
CA VAL A 397 7.14 -17.58 42.55
C VAL A 397 5.83 -18.34 42.48
N ILE A 398 5.62 -19.08 41.39
CA ILE A 398 4.37 -19.78 41.10
C ILE A 398 4.67 -21.27 40.98
N ASP A 399 3.88 -22.10 41.67
CA ASP A 399 3.93 -23.55 41.55
C ASP A 399 3.24 -24.00 40.26
N ARG A 400 3.93 -24.83 39.46
CA ARG A 400 3.46 -25.31 38.16
C ARG A 400 2.15 -26.09 38.26
N ASN A 401 1.90 -26.75 39.39
CA ASN A 401 0.68 -27.52 39.64
C ASN A 401 -0.59 -26.65 39.65
N HIS A 402 -0.44 -25.35 39.87
CA HIS A 402 -1.56 -24.40 39.94
C HIS A 402 -1.76 -23.63 38.64
N ILE A 403 -0.99 -23.92 37.59
CA ILE A 403 -1.07 -23.25 36.30
C ILE A 403 -2.02 -24.04 35.39
N ILE A 404 -3.08 -23.38 34.92
CA ILE A 404 -3.97 -23.93 33.88
C ILE A 404 -3.41 -23.66 32.50
N GLU A 405 -2.96 -22.42 32.26
CA GLU A 405 -2.56 -21.94 30.95
C GLU A 405 -1.28 -21.12 31.06
N TYR A 406 -0.37 -21.32 30.12
CA TYR A 406 0.93 -20.66 30.08
C TYR A 406 1.24 -20.24 28.65
N ASP A 407 1.31 -18.93 28.44
CA ASP A 407 1.65 -18.30 27.17
C ASP A 407 3.08 -17.75 27.25
N GLU A 408 3.98 -18.33 26.45
CA GLU A 408 5.41 -17.99 26.40
C GLU A 408 5.70 -16.64 25.73
N GLN A 409 4.80 -16.15 24.87
CA GLN A 409 4.98 -14.91 24.11
C GLN A 409 3.72 -14.07 24.11
N PHE A 410 3.42 -13.51 25.28
CA PHE A 410 2.34 -12.55 25.44
C PHE A 410 2.80 -11.15 24.96
N PHE A 411 2.36 -10.77 23.76
CA PHE A 411 2.44 -9.40 23.29
C PHE A 411 1.23 -8.60 23.81
N PRO A 412 1.42 -7.43 24.45
CA PRO A 412 0.31 -6.57 24.83
C PRO A 412 -0.45 -6.13 23.57
N GLY A 413 -1.63 -6.70 23.36
CA GLY A 413 -2.49 -6.41 22.22
C GLY A 413 -3.11 -5.00 22.26
N PRO A 414 -3.93 -4.66 21.27
CA PRO A 414 -4.77 -3.47 21.32
C PRO A 414 -5.73 -3.55 22.51
N LYS A 415 -5.94 -2.41 23.18
CA LYS A 415 -6.91 -2.28 24.26
C LYS A 415 -7.56 -0.91 24.18
N VAL A 416 -8.85 -0.86 23.88
CA VAL A 416 -9.59 0.39 23.75
C VAL A 416 -10.50 0.57 24.97
N GLU A 417 -10.45 1.75 25.58
CA GLU A 417 -11.27 2.12 26.74
C GLU A 417 -11.99 3.44 26.49
N PHE A 418 -13.16 3.62 27.11
CA PHE A 418 -13.90 4.89 27.07
C PHE A 418 -13.18 5.96 27.89
N ILE A 419 -13.17 7.19 27.39
CA ILE A 419 -12.61 8.33 28.10
C ILE A 419 -13.71 9.31 28.47
N GLY A 420 -13.86 9.52 29.79
CA GLY A 420 -14.80 10.46 30.36
C GLY A 420 -16.26 10.02 30.21
N SER A 421 -17.16 10.93 30.51
CA SER A 421 -18.60 10.75 30.30
C SER A 421 -18.96 11.05 28.85
N TYR A 422 -19.99 10.38 28.34
CA TYR A 422 -20.59 10.68 27.04
C TYR A 422 -21.69 11.75 27.18
N GLU A 423 -21.89 12.52 26.12
CA GLU A 423 -23.03 13.41 25.97
C GLU A 423 -24.22 12.64 25.37
N LYS A 424 -25.42 12.92 25.88
CA LYS A 424 -26.67 12.29 25.45
C LYS A 424 -27.65 13.33 24.94
N ILE A 425 -28.15 13.14 23.72
CA ILE A 425 -29.23 13.93 23.12
C ILE A 425 -30.44 13.01 22.96
N GLU A 426 -31.53 13.31 23.66
CA GLU A 426 -32.73 12.47 23.67
C GLU A 426 -33.86 13.13 22.86
N THR A 427 -34.36 12.38 21.87
CA THR A 427 -35.49 12.75 21.00
C THR A 427 -36.58 11.69 21.16
N PRO A 428 -37.88 11.98 20.93
CA PRO A 428 -38.95 11.00 21.08
C PRO A 428 -38.78 9.70 20.28
N GLU A 429 -38.03 9.75 19.17
CA GLU A 429 -37.84 8.62 18.23
C GLU A 429 -36.40 8.07 18.24
N LYS A 430 -35.44 8.76 18.89
CA LYS A 430 -34.02 8.34 18.92
C LYS A 430 -33.24 8.91 20.10
N GLU A 431 -32.22 8.18 20.56
CA GLU A 431 -31.17 8.70 21.46
C GLU A 431 -29.83 8.76 20.72
N GLU A 432 -29.14 9.90 20.80
CA GLU A 432 -27.79 10.05 20.27
C GLU A 432 -26.76 10.13 21.41
N PHE A 433 -25.69 9.36 21.29
CA PHE A 433 -24.58 9.29 22.24
C PHE A 433 -23.29 9.75 21.58
N ILE A 434 -22.64 10.77 22.16
CA ILE A 434 -21.41 11.35 21.65
C ILE A 434 -20.33 11.21 22.71
N GLY A 435 -19.19 10.64 22.35
CA GLY A 435 -18.11 10.44 23.32
C GLY A 435 -16.77 10.13 22.67
N ARG A 436 -15.83 9.73 23.52
CA ARG A 436 -14.44 9.44 23.12
C ARG A 436 -13.99 8.09 23.66
N VAL A 437 -13.11 7.46 22.91
CA VAL A 437 -12.39 6.24 23.28
C VAL A 437 -10.90 6.43 23.06
N LYS A 438 -10.06 5.71 23.79
CA LYS A 438 -8.60 5.73 23.62
C LYS A 438 -8.05 4.33 23.57
N ASN A 439 -7.11 4.11 22.67
CA ASN A 439 -6.30 2.91 22.70
C ASN A 439 -5.20 3.06 23.77
N VAL A 440 -5.36 2.35 24.88
CA VAL A 440 -4.34 2.23 25.95
C VAL A 440 -3.42 1.02 25.74
N GLY A 441 -3.67 0.22 24.71
CA GLY A 441 -2.83 -0.90 24.30
C GLY A 441 -1.51 -0.46 23.67
N LYS A 442 -0.64 -1.45 23.41
CA LYS A 442 0.68 -1.23 22.76
C LYS A 442 0.68 -1.52 21.26
N ARG A 443 -0.46 -1.96 20.72
CA ARG A 443 -0.68 -2.19 19.29
C ARG A 443 -1.93 -1.45 18.83
N ARG A 444 -1.98 -1.14 17.54
CA ARG A 444 -3.13 -0.51 16.90
C ARG A 444 -4.37 -1.36 17.03
N ALA A 445 -5.50 -0.71 17.31
CA ALA A 445 -6.83 -1.32 17.30
C ALA A 445 -7.50 -0.96 15.98
N ASP A 446 -7.93 -1.96 15.20
CA ASP A 446 -8.54 -1.75 13.90
C ASP A 446 -10.06 -1.96 13.98
N PHE A 447 -10.82 -1.25 13.13
CA PHE A 447 -12.28 -1.35 13.06
C PHE A 447 -12.96 -1.21 14.44
N VAL A 448 -12.57 -0.16 15.17
CA VAL A 448 -13.07 0.08 16.53
C VAL A 448 -14.54 0.49 16.44
N LYS A 449 -15.42 -0.33 17.04
CA LYS A 449 -16.87 -0.16 17.02
C LYS A 449 -17.40 0.06 18.43
N VAL A 450 -18.25 1.07 18.58
CA VAL A 450 -18.96 1.36 19.82
C VAL A 450 -20.42 0.95 19.67
N THR A 451 -20.96 0.24 20.65
CA THR A 451 -22.35 -0.22 20.66
C THR A 451 -23.04 0.25 21.94
N PHE A 452 -24.24 0.77 21.79
CA PHE A 452 -25.13 1.17 22.88
C PHE A 452 -26.40 0.32 22.85
N PHE A 453 -26.83 -0.10 24.04
CA PHE A 453 -28.05 -0.86 24.25
C PHE A 453 -28.98 -0.08 25.17
N LEU A 454 -30.26 -0.02 24.77
CA LEU A 454 -31.34 0.53 25.57
C LEU A 454 -32.16 -0.61 26.16
N TRP A 455 -32.44 -0.55 27.45
CA TRP A 455 -33.13 -1.63 28.17
C TRP A 455 -34.39 -1.14 28.88
N SER A 456 -35.38 -2.03 28.92
CA SER A 456 -36.58 -1.87 29.76
C SER A 456 -36.26 -2.19 31.22
N SER A 457 -37.22 -1.95 32.12
CA SER A 457 -37.10 -2.37 33.52
C SER A 457 -37.03 -3.90 33.69
N THR A 458 -37.50 -4.65 32.69
CA THR A 458 -37.47 -6.12 32.63
C THR A 458 -36.26 -6.67 31.88
N THR A 459 -35.28 -5.82 31.52
CA THR A 459 -34.07 -6.19 30.77
C THR A 459 -34.32 -6.63 29.32
N GLU A 460 -35.46 -6.24 28.74
CA GLU A 460 -35.74 -6.45 27.32
C GLU A 460 -35.03 -5.38 26.49
N SER A 461 -34.44 -5.79 25.37
CA SER A 461 -33.75 -4.88 24.43
C SER A 461 -34.78 -3.98 23.74
N MET A 462 -34.66 -2.68 23.96
CA MET A 462 -35.57 -1.65 23.43
C MET A 462 -34.99 -0.92 22.21
N GLY A 463 -33.69 -1.10 21.96
CA GLY A 463 -32.98 -0.44 20.88
C GLY A 463 -31.49 -0.76 20.94
N LEU A 464 -30.89 -0.94 19.77
CA LEU A 464 -29.46 -1.16 19.58
C LEU A 464 -28.97 -0.17 18.55
N GLY A 465 -27.95 0.60 18.91
CA GLY A 465 -27.23 1.43 17.96
C GLY A 465 -25.76 1.08 18.03
N ASN A 466 -25.13 0.97 16.88
CA ASN A 466 -23.69 0.83 16.77
C ASN A 466 -23.18 1.89 15.81
N SER A 467 -21.94 2.31 16.04
CA SER A 467 -21.25 3.22 15.15
C SER A 467 -19.76 2.95 15.23
N MET A 468 -19.09 3.14 14.10
CA MET A 468 -17.64 3.12 14.08
C MET A 468 -17.12 4.45 14.62
N ILE A 469 -15.92 4.41 15.19
CA ILE A 469 -15.27 5.65 15.62
C ILE A 469 -14.76 6.43 14.40
N ASP A 470 -14.54 7.72 14.61
CA ASP A 470 -13.66 8.53 13.79
C ASP A 470 -12.24 8.46 14.36
N GLY A 471 -11.31 7.89 13.58
CA GLY A 471 -9.95 7.56 14.00
C GLY A 471 -8.92 7.89 12.90
N SER A 472 -7.86 7.08 12.80
CA SER A 472 -6.84 7.21 11.76
C SER A 472 -7.17 6.36 10.53
N THR A 473 -6.99 6.94 9.35
CA THR A 473 -7.04 6.23 8.06
C THR A 473 -5.86 5.28 7.90
N THR A 474 -6.16 3.99 7.75
CA THR A 474 -5.20 2.89 7.59
C THR A 474 -5.54 2.08 6.35
N LYS A 475 -4.53 1.79 5.53
CA LYS A 475 -4.62 0.85 4.40
C LYS A 475 -4.13 -0.53 4.83
N PHE A 476 -4.97 -1.54 4.70
CA PHE A 476 -4.65 -2.93 5.04
C PHE A 476 -4.02 -3.67 3.86
N ALA A 477 -3.31 -4.76 4.16
CA ALA A 477 -2.71 -5.63 3.13
C ALA A 477 -3.74 -6.24 2.17
N THR A 478 -4.99 -6.37 2.62
CA THR A 478 -6.14 -6.81 1.83
C THR A 478 -6.63 -5.78 0.81
N GLY A 479 -6.05 -4.58 0.78
CA GLY A 479 -6.48 -3.47 -0.08
C GLY A 479 -7.61 -2.62 0.52
N VAL A 480 -8.18 -3.02 1.65
CA VAL A 480 -9.22 -2.25 2.37
C VAL A 480 -8.60 -1.01 3.02
N ILE A 481 -9.28 0.13 2.94
CA ILE A 481 -8.93 1.37 3.65
C ILE A 481 -10.00 1.61 4.73
N SER A 482 -9.59 1.87 5.96
CA SER A 482 -10.52 2.22 7.05
C SER A 482 -10.01 3.44 7.80
N ASP A 483 -10.91 4.39 8.05
CA ASP A 483 -10.76 5.56 8.92
C ASP A 483 -10.96 5.25 10.42
N SER A 484 -11.31 4.02 10.77
CA SER A 484 -11.79 3.64 12.09
C SER A 484 -10.76 2.88 12.93
N SER A 485 -9.48 3.23 12.76
CA SER A 485 -8.36 2.61 13.47
C SER A 485 -7.80 3.55 14.54
N LEU A 486 -7.22 3.01 15.62
CA LEU A 486 -6.56 3.80 16.68
C LEU A 486 -5.17 3.29 16.97
N GLU A 487 -4.18 4.13 16.72
CA GLU A 487 -2.80 3.88 17.14
C GLU A 487 -2.66 3.88 18.67
N PRO A 488 -1.61 3.22 19.22
CA PRO A 488 -1.34 3.26 20.66
C PRO A 488 -1.30 4.69 21.21
N GLY A 489 -2.17 4.98 22.18
CA GLY A 489 -2.30 6.30 22.80
C GLY A 489 -3.23 7.28 22.07
N GLN A 490 -3.73 6.94 20.88
CA GLN A 490 -4.64 7.79 20.11
C GLN A 490 -6.05 7.77 20.69
N ILE A 491 -6.74 8.91 20.57
CA ILE A 491 -8.13 9.11 20.96
C ILE A 491 -8.98 9.17 19.69
N GLY A 492 -10.08 8.41 19.66
CA GLY A 492 -11.12 8.48 18.63
C GLY A 492 -12.42 9.00 19.21
N THR A 493 -13.21 9.67 18.37
CA THR A 493 -14.56 10.14 18.70
C THR A 493 -15.61 9.20 18.14
N TYR A 494 -16.74 9.04 18.83
CA TYR A 494 -17.87 8.29 18.29
C TYR A 494 -19.16 9.09 18.40
N LYS A 495 -20.06 8.87 17.44
CA LYS A 495 -21.45 9.29 17.47
C LYS A 495 -22.33 8.10 17.16
N VAL A 496 -23.05 7.60 18.17
CA VAL A 496 -23.95 6.45 18.05
C VAL A 496 -25.38 6.95 18.12
N VAL A 497 -26.19 6.60 17.13
CA VAL A 497 -27.64 6.87 17.13
C VAL A 497 -28.36 5.56 17.40
N VAL A 498 -29.22 5.55 18.42
CA VAL A 498 -30.07 4.41 18.75
C VAL A 498 -31.53 4.80 18.49
N GLU A 499 -32.16 4.12 17.56
CA GLU A 499 -33.59 4.30 17.29
C GLU A 499 -34.44 3.70 18.40
N LYS A 500 -35.55 4.36 18.71
CA LYS A 500 -36.50 3.97 19.75
C LYS A 500 -37.88 3.77 19.15
N LEU A 501 -38.62 2.79 19.68
CA LEU A 501 -40.05 2.69 19.43
C LEU A 501 -40.80 3.86 20.06
N LYS A 502 -41.71 4.46 19.30
CA LYS A 502 -42.48 5.64 19.71
C LYS A 502 -43.30 5.34 20.97
N GLY A 503 -43.01 6.06 22.07
CA GLY A 503 -43.66 5.87 23.38
C GLY A 503 -42.98 4.86 24.31
N ALA A 504 -41.83 4.31 23.94
CA ALA A 504 -41.12 3.33 24.75
C ALA A 504 -40.29 3.99 25.88
N ILE A 505 -40.47 3.53 27.13
CA ILE A 505 -39.79 4.08 28.32
C ILE A 505 -38.50 3.30 28.60
N VAL A 506 -37.35 3.93 28.31
CA VAL A 506 -36.03 3.33 28.59
C VAL A 506 -35.66 3.48 30.06
N SER A 507 -35.38 2.36 30.71
CA SER A 507 -35.00 2.32 32.12
C SER A 507 -33.51 2.52 32.35
N TYR A 508 -32.66 1.78 31.64
CA TYR A 508 -31.20 1.89 31.76
C TYR A 508 -30.49 1.65 30.43
N ARG A 509 -29.21 2.06 30.35
CA ARG A 509 -28.38 2.01 29.15
C ARG A 509 -27.08 1.31 29.46
N THR A 510 -26.61 0.48 28.53
CA THR A 510 -25.26 -0.11 28.60
C THR A 510 -24.51 0.19 27.31
N ASN A 511 -23.19 0.19 27.41
CA ASN A 511 -22.30 0.47 26.29
C ASN A 511 -21.12 -0.48 26.28
N GLU A 512 -20.65 -0.82 25.09
CA GLU A 512 -19.47 -1.65 24.88
C GLU A 512 -18.63 -1.09 23.73
N VAL A 513 -17.33 -1.40 23.76
CA VAL A 513 -16.40 -1.10 22.68
C VAL A 513 -15.72 -2.40 22.25
N THR A 514 -15.70 -2.63 20.95
CA THR A 514 -15.13 -3.84 20.32
C THR A 514 -14.15 -3.41 19.25
N TRP A 515 -13.11 -4.22 19.03
CA TRP A 515 -12.08 -3.94 18.02
C TRP A 515 -11.53 -5.24 17.44
N ARG A 516 -10.91 -5.14 16.28
CA ARG A 516 -10.18 -6.22 15.63
C ARG A 516 -8.68 -5.92 15.61
N ASN A 517 -7.90 -6.94 15.30
CA ASN A 517 -6.45 -6.85 15.17
C ASN A 517 -6.07 -7.42 13.80
N TYR A 518 -5.62 -6.56 12.88
CA TYR A 518 -5.12 -6.97 11.58
C TYR A 518 -3.66 -6.54 11.42
N LYS A 519 -2.86 -7.35 10.71
CA LYS A 519 -1.51 -6.95 10.32
C LYS A 519 -1.62 -5.90 9.20
N ALA A 520 -1.10 -4.69 9.43
CA ALA A 520 -0.87 -3.74 8.35
C ALA A 520 0.23 -4.27 7.41
N LYS A 521 0.16 -3.89 6.13
CA LYS A 521 1.29 -4.06 5.21
C LYS A 521 2.32 -2.98 5.57
N GLU A 522 3.56 -3.38 5.84
CA GLU A 522 4.69 -2.45 6.01
C GLU A 522 4.98 -1.70 4.71
#